data_AF-A0A846XPV9-F1
#
_entry.id   AF-A0A846XPV9-F1
#
_cell.length_a   1.000
_cell.length_b   1.000
_cell.length_c   1.000
_cell.angle_alpha   90.00
_cell.angle_beta   90.00
_cell.angle_gamma   90.00
#
_symmetry.space_group_name_H-M   'P 1'
#
loop_
_entity.id
_entity.type
_entity.pdbx_description
1 polymer ?
#
loop_
_entity_poly.entity_id
_entity_poly.type
_entity_poly.pdbx_seq_one_letter_code
_entity_poly.pdbx_strand_id
1 'polypeptide(L)'
;MIWDLQLVLLAFALLCLTAALFWPVLVDRPDGFDVDSPRPPCAAGVRKHSIGHAMPSWSCLETDGFVNGNNDSSGGLIVESDNQLGFDIDFDDKTQAWLDWVAPERMELGIRAFLAEVAPDVTPDSLWWKPPLSTKVLEAAEKLFGDWAGFVAPENWYVADGFVRFLGECYVRRSGMTWANRPEWGVLLYSDFGPAVRYGDDIRDVVAMSETLFRKNYGPRMVEYNMTDAGPQGRNST
;
A
#
# COMPACT_ATOMS: atom_id res chain seq x y z
N MET A 1 -2.98 38.45 -13.60
CA MET A 1 -2.60 37.07 -13.24
C MET A 1 -1.78 37.00 -11.94
N ILE A 2 -2.03 37.86 -10.94
CA ILE A 2 -1.41 37.77 -9.58
C ILE A 2 -2.46 37.45 -8.51
N TRP A 3 -3.75 37.64 -8.83
CA TRP A 3 -4.87 37.44 -7.91
C TRP A 3 -5.24 35.96 -7.70
N ASP A 4 -4.89 35.06 -8.61
CA ASP A 4 -5.21 33.62 -8.48
C ASP A 4 -4.33 32.91 -7.45
N LEU A 5 -3.06 33.30 -7.32
CA LEU A 5 -2.14 32.62 -6.39
C LEU A 5 -2.49 32.90 -4.92
N GLN A 6 -2.98 34.11 -4.63
CA GLN A 6 -3.42 34.48 -3.28
C GLN A 6 -4.69 33.74 -2.86
N LEU A 7 -5.60 33.47 -3.80
CA LEU A 7 -6.82 32.73 -3.52
C LEU A 7 -6.52 31.25 -3.21
N VAL A 8 -5.58 30.65 -3.93
CA VAL A 8 -5.13 29.26 -3.70
C VAL A 8 -4.43 29.13 -2.35
N LEU A 9 -3.55 30.09 -1.99
CA LEU A 9 -2.88 30.09 -0.69
C LEU A 9 -3.86 30.29 0.48
N LEU A 10 -4.87 31.15 0.31
CA LEU A 10 -5.92 31.34 1.33
C LEU A 10 -6.79 30.09 1.50
N ALA A 11 -7.14 29.41 0.40
CA ALA A 11 -7.89 28.16 0.45
C ALA A 11 -7.10 27.06 1.17
N PHE A 12 -5.79 26.95 0.89
CA PHE A 12 -4.93 25.96 1.54
C PHE A 12 -4.76 26.25 3.05
N ALA A 13 -4.57 27.52 3.42
CA ALA A 13 -4.49 27.94 4.82
C ALA A 13 -5.79 27.65 5.59
N LEU A 14 -6.96 27.86 4.96
CA LEU A 14 -8.26 27.54 5.58
C LEU A 14 -8.40 26.02 5.83
N LEU A 15 -7.97 25.20 4.87
CA LEU A 15 -8.06 23.75 4.93
C LEU A 15 -7.15 23.20 6.05
N CYS A 16 -5.94 23.71 6.19
CA CYS A 16 -5.04 23.39 7.30
C CYS A 16 -5.62 23.79 8.67
N LEU A 17 -6.27 24.95 8.76
CA LEU A 17 -6.87 25.42 10.03
C LEU A 17 -8.05 24.53 10.45
N THR A 18 -8.86 24.06 9.51
CA THR A 18 -9.97 23.14 9.80
C THR A 18 -9.49 21.76 10.25
N ALA A 19 -8.41 21.24 9.67
CA ALA A 19 -7.83 19.96 10.08
C ALA A 19 -7.26 20.01 11.50
N ALA A 20 -6.60 21.11 11.88
CA ALA A 20 -6.02 21.29 13.21
C ALA A 20 -7.08 21.42 14.32
N LEU A 21 -8.22 22.04 14.03
CA LEU A 21 -9.30 22.22 15.00
C LEU A 21 -10.14 20.96 15.22
N PHE A 22 -10.17 20.03 14.26
CA PHE A 22 -10.94 18.78 14.36
C PHE A 22 -10.13 17.60 14.90
N TRP A 23 -8.79 17.69 14.88
CA TRP A 23 -7.90 16.64 15.37
C TRP A 23 -8.12 16.23 16.85
N PRO A 24 -8.33 17.16 17.82
CA PRO A 24 -8.48 16.76 19.21
C PRO A 24 -9.86 16.19 19.57
N VAL A 25 -10.87 16.26 18.68
CA VAL A 25 -12.22 15.72 18.95
C VAL A 25 -12.35 14.25 18.56
N LEU A 26 -11.44 13.73 17.73
CA LEU A 26 -11.49 12.34 17.24
C LEU A 26 -10.63 11.36 18.06
N VAL A 27 -9.87 11.85 19.06
CA VAL A 27 -8.89 11.08 19.85
C VAL A 27 -9.32 10.91 21.31
N ASP A 28 -10.63 10.99 21.60
CA ASP A 28 -11.12 10.64 22.94
C ASP A 28 -12.35 9.74 22.83
N ARG A 29 -12.12 8.44 22.82
CA ARG A 29 -13.17 7.45 23.05
C ARG A 29 -12.71 6.54 24.20
N PRO A 30 -13.36 6.60 25.37
CA PRO A 30 -12.92 5.88 26.55
C PRO A 30 -13.14 4.38 26.41
N ASP A 31 -12.13 3.64 26.87
CA ASP A 31 -12.10 2.20 27.00
C ASP A 31 -13.26 1.69 27.86
N GLY A 32 -14.08 0.82 27.27
CA GLY A 32 -15.14 0.12 27.96
C GLY A 32 -15.41 -1.18 27.23
N PHE A 33 -14.58 -2.20 27.46
CA PHE A 33 -14.88 -3.55 27.03
C PHE A 33 -14.76 -4.52 28.20
N ASP A 34 -15.93 -4.95 28.67
CA ASP A 34 -16.14 -6.01 29.64
C ASP A 34 -15.52 -7.32 29.14
N VAL A 35 -14.66 -7.90 29.97
CA VAL A 35 -14.10 -9.24 29.80
C VAL A 35 -14.93 -10.19 30.66
N ASP A 36 -16.06 -10.66 30.13
CA ASP A 36 -16.63 -11.93 30.59
C ASP A 36 -17.55 -12.53 29.51
N SER A 37 -16.99 -13.46 28.74
CA SER A 37 -17.79 -14.43 27.99
C SER A 37 -17.11 -15.79 28.01
N PRO A 38 -17.85 -16.89 28.28
CA PRO A 38 -17.26 -18.17 28.59
C PRO A 38 -16.72 -18.86 27.33
N ARG A 39 -15.51 -19.43 27.43
CA ARG A 39 -14.95 -20.29 26.39
C ARG A 39 -15.76 -21.59 26.26
N PRO A 40 -16.09 -22.05 25.03
CA PRO A 40 -16.61 -23.39 24.83
C PRO A 40 -15.53 -24.47 25.06
N PRO A 41 -15.93 -25.68 25.49
CA PRO A 41 -15.01 -26.75 25.88
C PRO A 41 -14.26 -27.38 24.70
N CYS A 42 -12.99 -27.68 24.94
CA CYS A 42 -12.11 -28.43 24.06
C CYS A 42 -12.73 -29.79 23.67
N ALA A 43 -13.04 -29.98 22.39
CA ALA A 43 -13.32 -31.29 21.83
C ALA A 43 -12.01 -31.94 21.38
N ALA A 44 -11.72 -33.08 21.99
CA ALA A 44 -10.56 -33.90 21.72
C ALA A 44 -10.66 -34.64 20.38
N GLY A 45 -9.53 -34.66 19.67
CA GLY A 45 -8.98 -35.85 19.02
C GLY A 45 -9.50 -36.25 17.65
N VAL A 46 -8.69 -36.04 16.60
CA VAL A 46 -8.55 -37.00 15.49
C VAL A 46 -7.11 -37.02 14.94
N ARG A 47 -6.57 -38.24 14.93
CA ARG A 47 -5.43 -38.84 14.20
C ARG A 47 -4.58 -37.96 13.27
N LYS A 48 -3.28 -37.93 13.57
CA LYS A 48 -2.19 -37.62 12.64
C LYS A 48 -2.10 -38.73 11.58
N HIS A 49 -2.12 -38.37 10.30
CA HIS A 49 -1.52 -39.15 9.22
C HIS A 49 -0.39 -38.32 8.63
N SER A 50 0.80 -38.92 8.69
CA SER A 50 2.06 -38.42 8.16
C SER A 50 2.07 -38.56 6.64
N ILE A 51 2.20 -37.46 5.91
CA ILE A 51 2.75 -37.45 4.56
C ILE A 51 3.79 -36.34 4.53
N GLY A 52 5.05 -36.75 4.46
CA GLY A 52 6.18 -35.86 4.30
C GLY A 52 6.24 -35.34 2.88
N HIS A 53 6.40 -34.02 2.75
CA HIS A 53 7.04 -33.43 1.59
C HIS A 53 8.05 -32.40 2.09
N ALA A 54 9.30 -32.65 1.71
CA ALA A 54 10.46 -31.83 2.00
C ALA A 54 10.29 -30.43 1.39
N MET A 55 10.50 -29.39 2.19
CA MET A 55 10.79 -28.06 1.69
C MET A 55 12.30 -27.91 1.50
N PRO A 56 12.76 -27.32 0.38
CA PRO A 56 14.17 -27.01 0.19
C PRO A 56 14.59 -25.84 1.09
N SER A 57 15.62 -26.11 1.90
CA SER A 57 16.33 -25.12 2.70
C SER A 57 17.00 -24.09 1.78
N TRP A 58 16.64 -22.82 1.93
CA TRP A 58 17.46 -21.73 1.45
C TRP A 58 18.58 -21.51 2.45
N SER A 59 19.79 -21.88 2.04
CA SER A 59 21.03 -21.69 2.78
C SER A 59 21.36 -20.20 2.79
N CYS A 60 21.33 -19.59 3.98
CA CYS A 60 21.90 -18.26 4.19
C CYS A 60 23.40 -18.33 3.94
N LEU A 61 23.87 -17.55 2.96
CA LEU A 61 25.28 -17.25 2.77
C LEU A 61 25.78 -16.48 4.01
N GLU A 62 26.82 -17.04 4.62
CA GLU A 62 27.76 -16.34 5.47
C GLU A 62 28.49 -15.26 4.64
N THR A 63 28.46 -14.02 5.11
CA THR A 63 29.42 -12.99 4.69
C THR A 63 30.19 -12.54 5.92
N ASP A 64 31.44 -12.98 5.95
CA ASP A 64 32.48 -12.56 6.86
C ASP A 64 32.84 -11.08 6.68
N GLY A 65 33.21 -10.44 7.80
CA GLY A 65 34.33 -9.51 7.83
C GLY A 65 34.03 -8.04 7.56
N PHE A 66 33.80 -7.25 8.62
CA PHE A 66 34.20 -5.85 8.62
C PHE A 66 34.86 -5.46 9.95
N VAL A 67 36.19 -5.28 9.90
CA VAL A 67 37.00 -4.62 10.93
C VAL A 67 37.86 -3.56 10.24
N ASN A 68 37.67 -2.31 10.64
CA ASN A 68 38.67 -1.24 10.86
C ASN A 68 37.89 0.08 10.97
N GLY A 69 38.20 1.02 11.86
CA GLY A 69 39.43 1.25 12.62
C GLY A 69 39.76 2.74 12.51
N ASN A 70 39.78 3.40 13.68
CA ASN A 70 40.46 4.63 14.04
C ASN A 70 39.79 6.00 13.80
N ASN A 71 39.69 6.70 14.94
CA ASN A 71 39.21 8.05 15.14
C ASN A 71 40.44 8.92 15.40
N ASP A 72 40.93 9.61 14.39
CA ASP A 72 42.06 10.52 14.54
C ASP A 72 41.54 11.96 14.54
N SER A 73 41.54 12.55 15.74
CA SER A 73 41.25 13.95 15.99
C SER A 73 42.40 14.82 15.50
N SER A 74 42.17 15.71 14.55
CA SER A 74 43.00 16.91 14.32
C SER A 74 42.35 17.91 13.36
N GLY A 75 42.01 19.09 13.89
CA GLY A 75 42.17 20.37 13.20
C GLY A 75 41.01 20.85 12.31
N GLY A 76 40.64 22.12 12.49
CA GLY A 76 39.98 22.87 11.43
C GLY A 76 38.95 23.88 11.91
N LEU A 77 39.41 25.12 12.03
CA LEU A 77 38.63 26.34 12.14
C LEU A 77 37.41 26.31 11.19
N ILE A 78 36.19 26.38 11.73
CA ILE A 78 34.96 26.44 10.93
C ILE A 78 34.79 27.89 10.46
N VAL A 79 35.13 28.15 9.20
CA VAL A 79 34.65 29.33 8.48
C VAL A 79 33.22 29.02 8.09
N GLU A 80 32.26 29.68 8.71
CA GLU A 80 30.86 29.65 8.32
C GLU A 80 30.73 30.26 6.92
N SER A 81 30.70 29.40 5.91
CA SER A 81 30.16 29.74 4.60
C SER A 81 28.81 29.04 4.48
N ASP A 82 27.74 29.82 4.64
CA ASP A 82 26.33 29.49 4.35
C ASP A 82 26.12 29.25 2.84
N ASN A 83 26.87 28.30 2.27
CA ASN A 83 26.51 27.69 1.01
C ASN A 83 25.38 26.72 1.32
N GLN A 84 24.16 27.26 1.26
CA GLN A 84 22.92 26.54 1.08
C GLN A 84 23.17 25.45 0.02
N LEU A 85 23.36 24.21 0.48
CA LEU A 85 23.59 23.03 -0.34
C LEU A 85 22.29 22.76 -1.12
N GLY A 86 22.14 23.44 -2.25
CA GLY A 86 21.26 23.02 -3.33
C GLY A 86 21.83 21.72 -3.89
N PHE A 87 21.60 20.62 -3.20
CA PHE A 87 21.78 19.29 -3.77
C PHE A 87 20.78 19.20 -4.92
N ASP A 88 21.30 19.33 -6.13
CA ASP A 88 20.61 18.90 -7.34
C ASP A 88 20.47 17.38 -7.21
N ILE A 89 19.35 16.93 -6.64
CA ILE A 89 19.06 15.50 -6.49
C ILE A 89 18.54 15.05 -7.86
N ASP A 90 19.47 14.71 -8.75
CA ASP A 90 19.15 13.99 -9.98
C ASP A 90 18.65 12.59 -9.60
N PHE A 91 17.34 12.39 -9.72
CA PHE A 91 16.75 11.06 -9.61
C PHE A 91 17.02 10.29 -10.91
N ASP A 92 17.37 9.00 -10.78
CA ASP A 92 17.45 8.14 -11.96
C ASP A 92 16.08 7.99 -12.65
N ASP A 93 16.08 7.63 -13.93
CA ASP A 93 14.87 7.51 -14.76
C ASP A 93 13.80 6.60 -14.13
N LYS A 94 14.22 5.55 -13.40
CA LYS A 94 13.32 4.58 -12.76
C LYS A 94 12.65 5.15 -11.52
N THR A 95 13.41 5.90 -10.73
CA THR A 95 12.92 6.62 -9.56
C THR A 95 11.97 7.72 -10.00
N GLN A 96 12.30 8.44 -11.07
CA GLN A 96 11.40 9.43 -11.65
C GLN A 96 10.11 8.79 -12.16
N ALA A 97 10.17 7.66 -12.88
CA ALA A 97 8.98 6.93 -13.35
C ALA A 97 8.06 6.50 -12.19
N TRP A 98 8.64 6.03 -11.08
CA TRP A 98 7.89 5.72 -9.86
C TRP A 98 7.23 6.96 -9.25
N LEU A 99 7.98 8.05 -9.08
CA LEU A 99 7.48 9.30 -8.49
C LEU A 99 6.33 9.89 -9.32
N ASP A 100 6.49 9.85 -10.64
CA ASP A 100 5.48 10.22 -11.61
C ASP A 100 4.23 9.35 -11.50
N TRP A 101 4.39 8.04 -11.34
CA TRP A 101 3.28 7.09 -11.24
C TRP A 101 2.49 7.23 -9.94
N VAL A 102 3.18 7.46 -8.81
CA VAL A 102 2.58 7.61 -7.47
C VAL A 102 2.09 9.05 -7.18
N ALA A 103 2.30 9.98 -8.12
CA ALA A 103 1.81 11.36 -7.99
C ALA A 103 0.30 11.37 -7.67
N PRO A 104 -0.15 12.09 -6.61
CA PRO A 104 -1.54 12.02 -6.14
C PRO A 104 -2.57 12.28 -7.23
N GLU A 105 -2.29 13.23 -8.14
CA GLU A 105 -3.16 13.56 -9.26
C GLU A 105 -3.27 12.39 -10.24
N ARG A 106 -2.16 11.71 -10.55
CA ARG A 106 -2.16 10.54 -11.44
C ARG A 106 -2.83 9.34 -10.78
N MET A 107 -2.62 9.16 -9.48
CA MET A 107 -3.28 8.11 -8.69
C MET A 107 -4.80 8.25 -8.74
N GLU A 108 -5.32 9.43 -8.40
CA GLU A 108 -6.74 9.73 -8.43
C GLU A 108 -7.34 9.59 -9.84
N LEU A 109 -6.64 10.10 -10.87
CA LEU A 109 -7.10 9.98 -12.26
C LEU A 109 -7.16 8.51 -12.73
N GLY A 110 -6.13 7.72 -12.44
CA GLY A 110 -6.09 6.30 -12.80
C GLY A 110 -7.20 5.49 -12.12
N ILE A 111 -7.46 5.77 -10.84
CA ILE A 111 -8.53 5.10 -10.09
C ILE A 111 -9.90 5.52 -10.62
N ARG A 112 -10.11 6.81 -10.92
CA ARG A 112 -11.37 7.30 -11.50
C ARG A 112 -11.66 6.66 -12.85
N ALA A 113 -10.65 6.56 -13.72
CA ALA A 113 -10.78 5.90 -15.01
C ALA A 113 -11.14 4.42 -14.84
N PHE A 114 -10.47 3.72 -13.93
CA PHE A 114 -10.76 2.33 -13.59
C PHE A 114 -12.20 2.15 -13.07
N LEU A 115 -12.62 2.96 -12.09
CA LEU A 115 -13.97 2.88 -11.54
C LEU A 115 -15.04 3.16 -12.60
N ALA A 116 -14.81 4.14 -13.48
CA ALA A 116 -15.72 4.44 -14.58
C ALA A 116 -15.88 3.25 -15.55
N GLU A 117 -14.82 2.49 -15.76
CA GLU A 117 -14.84 1.31 -16.64
C GLU A 117 -15.55 0.11 -15.98
N VAL A 118 -15.21 -0.21 -14.73
CA VAL A 118 -15.64 -1.47 -14.10
C VAL A 118 -16.92 -1.34 -13.27
N ALA A 119 -17.15 -0.18 -12.68
CA ALA A 119 -18.22 0.06 -11.73
C ALA A 119 -18.80 1.47 -11.91
N PRO A 120 -19.45 1.76 -13.05
CA PRO A 120 -19.96 3.10 -13.36
C PRO A 120 -21.05 3.58 -12.39
N ASP A 121 -21.62 2.69 -11.59
CA ASP A 121 -22.55 3.01 -10.51
C ASP A 121 -21.85 3.55 -9.24
N VAL A 122 -20.54 3.37 -9.13
CA VAL A 122 -19.72 3.84 -8.01
C VAL A 122 -19.18 5.24 -8.33
N THR A 123 -19.65 6.24 -7.59
CA THR A 123 -19.15 7.61 -7.77
C THR A 123 -17.76 7.77 -7.17
N PRO A 124 -16.86 8.57 -7.80
CA PRO A 124 -15.53 8.84 -7.25
C PRO A 124 -15.52 9.46 -5.85
N ASP A 125 -16.55 10.22 -5.51
CA ASP A 125 -16.69 10.89 -4.20
C ASP A 125 -17.24 9.95 -3.10
N SER A 126 -17.65 8.73 -3.48
CA SER A 126 -18.10 7.72 -2.52
C SER A 126 -16.91 7.12 -1.75
N LEU A 127 -17.21 6.43 -0.64
CA LEU A 127 -16.23 5.62 0.09
C LEU A 127 -15.95 4.30 -0.65
N TRP A 128 -15.57 4.37 -1.94
CA TRP A 128 -15.33 3.23 -2.81
C TRP A 128 -14.26 2.27 -2.26
N TRP A 129 -13.36 2.79 -1.42
CA TRP A 129 -12.32 2.01 -0.76
C TRP A 129 -12.85 1.27 0.48
N LYS A 130 -14.15 1.21 0.77
CA LYS A 130 -14.72 0.44 1.90
C LYS A 130 -15.83 -0.50 1.46
N PRO A 131 -16.04 -1.64 2.15
CA PRO A 131 -17.22 -2.46 1.91
C PRO A 131 -18.49 -1.67 2.22
N PRO A 132 -19.59 -1.88 1.48
CA PRO A 132 -19.75 -2.91 0.44
C PRO A 132 -19.28 -2.48 -0.96
N LEU A 133 -18.89 -1.22 -1.17
CA LEU A 133 -18.56 -0.69 -2.51
C LEU A 133 -17.28 -1.30 -3.07
N SER A 134 -16.22 -1.39 -2.27
CA SER A 134 -14.98 -2.05 -2.67
C SER A 134 -15.20 -3.49 -3.12
N THR A 135 -16.09 -4.21 -2.45
CA THR A 135 -16.39 -5.61 -2.78
C THR A 135 -17.07 -5.71 -4.14
N LYS A 136 -18.00 -4.79 -4.43
CA LYS A 136 -18.62 -4.71 -5.77
C LYS A 136 -17.60 -4.41 -6.86
N VAL A 137 -16.67 -3.50 -6.60
CA VAL A 137 -15.60 -3.16 -7.55
C VAL A 137 -14.69 -4.38 -7.80
N LEU A 138 -14.33 -5.12 -6.75
CA LEU A 138 -13.55 -6.36 -6.87
C LEU A 138 -14.30 -7.44 -7.65
N GLU A 139 -15.61 -7.63 -7.39
CA GLU A 139 -16.46 -8.56 -8.15
C GLU A 139 -16.58 -8.16 -9.63
N ALA A 140 -16.65 -6.87 -9.93
CA ALA A 140 -16.69 -6.37 -11.29
C ALA A 140 -15.35 -6.56 -12.00
N ALA A 141 -14.23 -6.28 -11.32
CA ALA A 141 -12.89 -6.52 -11.82
C ALA A 141 -12.65 -8.01 -12.12
N GLU A 142 -13.03 -8.90 -11.20
CA GLU A 142 -12.93 -10.36 -11.41
C GLU A 142 -13.68 -10.80 -12.67
N LYS A 143 -14.89 -10.30 -12.89
CA LYS A 143 -15.68 -10.58 -14.10
C LYS A 143 -15.06 -10.01 -15.37
N LEU A 144 -14.47 -8.81 -15.29
CA LEU A 144 -13.87 -8.15 -16.45
C LEU A 144 -12.63 -8.89 -16.93
N PHE A 145 -11.70 -9.22 -16.02
CA PHE A 145 -10.46 -9.89 -16.37
C PHE A 145 -10.65 -11.40 -16.57
N GLY A 146 -11.64 -11.99 -15.92
CA GLY A 146 -11.97 -13.42 -15.99
C GLY A 146 -11.00 -14.30 -15.19
N ASP A 147 -9.70 -14.18 -15.45
CA ASP A 147 -8.64 -14.89 -14.74
C ASP A 147 -7.34 -14.07 -14.66
N TRP A 148 -6.32 -14.66 -14.03
CA TRP A 148 -5.01 -14.04 -13.91
C TRP A 148 -4.33 -13.77 -15.27
N ALA A 149 -4.56 -14.63 -16.26
CA ALA A 149 -3.99 -14.45 -17.59
C ALA A 149 -4.60 -13.24 -18.29
N GLY A 150 -5.91 -13.03 -18.15
CA GLY A 150 -6.60 -11.83 -18.61
C GLY A 150 -6.14 -10.57 -17.88
N PHE A 151 -5.82 -10.66 -16.59
CA PHE A 151 -5.29 -9.54 -15.82
C PHE A 151 -3.92 -9.05 -16.32
N VAL A 152 -3.00 -9.97 -16.64
CA VAL A 152 -1.64 -9.63 -17.13
C VAL A 152 -1.56 -9.47 -18.65
N ALA A 153 -2.69 -9.57 -19.36
CA ALA A 153 -2.73 -9.44 -20.81
C ALA A 153 -2.37 -8.01 -21.24
N PRO A 154 -1.52 -7.80 -22.27
CA PRO A 154 -1.13 -6.47 -22.71
C PRO A 154 -2.32 -5.57 -23.11
N GLU A 155 -3.39 -6.16 -23.64
CA GLU A 155 -4.61 -5.45 -24.05
C GLU A 155 -5.36 -4.84 -22.86
N ASN A 156 -5.19 -5.44 -21.68
CA ASN A 156 -5.83 -5.03 -20.44
C ASN A 156 -4.92 -4.18 -19.55
N TRP A 157 -3.70 -3.85 -20.00
CA TRP A 157 -2.68 -3.18 -19.19
C TRP A 157 -3.19 -1.90 -18.54
N TYR A 158 -3.93 -1.06 -19.29
CA TYR A 158 -4.46 0.19 -18.76
C TYR A 158 -5.47 -0.03 -17.62
N VAL A 159 -6.34 -1.03 -17.74
CA VAL A 159 -7.33 -1.35 -16.72
C VAL A 159 -6.68 -2.06 -15.52
N ALA A 160 -5.68 -2.92 -15.77
CA ALA A 160 -4.89 -3.58 -14.74
C ALA A 160 -4.07 -2.57 -13.92
N ASP A 161 -3.44 -1.60 -14.57
CA ASP A 161 -2.73 -0.48 -13.92
C ASP A 161 -3.67 0.34 -13.03
N GLY A 162 -4.88 0.65 -13.52
CA GLY A 162 -5.94 1.25 -12.72
C GLY A 162 -6.38 0.39 -11.51
N PHE A 163 -6.50 -0.92 -11.69
CA PHE A 163 -6.81 -1.86 -10.62
C PHE A 163 -5.72 -1.91 -9.55
N VAL A 164 -4.43 -1.95 -9.94
CA VAL A 164 -3.30 -1.95 -9.00
C VAL A 164 -3.32 -0.68 -8.14
N ARG A 165 -3.59 0.49 -8.74
CA ARG A 165 -3.74 1.74 -7.99
C ARG A 165 -4.92 1.68 -7.02
N PHE A 166 -6.08 1.22 -7.48
CA PHE A 166 -7.27 1.05 -6.63
C PHE A 166 -7.00 0.13 -5.45
N LEU A 167 -6.36 -1.02 -5.70
CA LEU A 167 -6.05 -2.02 -4.68
C LEU A 167 -5.08 -1.45 -3.63
N GLY A 168 -3.97 -0.85 -4.06
CA GLY A 168 -3.02 -0.26 -3.11
C GLY A 168 -3.59 0.94 -2.35
N GLU A 169 -4.43 1.78 -2.97
CA GLU A 169 -5.12 2.86 -2.24
C GLU A 169 -6.10 2.31 -1.19
N CYS A 170 -6.72 1.15 -1.43
CA CYS A 170 -7.52 0.50 -0.39
C CYS A 170 -6.66 0.14 0.84
N TYR A 171 -5.44 -0.37 0.65
CA TYR A 171 -4.50 -0.61 1.75
C TYR A 171 -4.04 0.68 2.43
N VAL A 172 -3.68 1.71 1.66
CA VAL A 172 -3.25 3.01 2.21
C VAL A 172 -4.36 3.61 3.07
N ARG A 173 -5.58 3.70 2.55
CA ARG A 173 -6.70 4.37 3.24
C ARG A 173 -7.29 3.57 4.40
N ARG A 174 -7.24 2.23 4.37
CA ARG A 174 -7.82 1.39 5.44
C ARG A 174 -6.84 1.08 6.55
N SER A 175 -5.64 0.68 6.18
CA SER A 175 -4.62 0.19 7.12
C SER A 175 -3.57 1.24 7.46
N GLY A 176 -3.61 2.42 6.85
CA GLY A 176 -2.59 3.46 7.05
C GLY A 176 -1.24 3.07 6.46
N MET A 177 -1.23 2.19 5.47
CA MET A 177 0.00 1.85 4.74
C MET A 177 0.48 3.03 3.91
N THR A 178 1.73 2.97 3.47
CA THR A 178 2.34 3.96 2.56
C THR A 178 2.82 3.26 1.30
N TRP A 179 2.73 3.94 0.16
CA TRP A 179 3.31 3.45 -1.09
C TRP A 179 4.83 3.33 -0.99
N ALA A 180 5.37 2.26 -1.55
CA ALA A 180 6.79 1.96 -1.61
C ALA A 180 7.15 1.39 -2.98
N ASN A 181 8.39 1.61 -3.42
CA ASN A 181 8.92 1.06 -4.65
C ASN A 181 9.79 -0.17 -4.35
N ARG A 182 9.47 -1.30 -4.98
CA ARG A 182 10.25 -2.55 -4.99
C ARG A 182 10.38 -3.04 -6.43
N PRO A 183 11.36 -2.55 -7.21
CA PRO A 183 11.48 -2.87 -8.64
C PRO A 183 11.44 -4.38 -8.96
N GLU A 184 11.93 -5.22 -8.05
CA GLU A 184 11.89 -6.68 -8.13
C GLU A 184 10.48 -7.30 -8.16
N TRP A 185 9.44 -6.55 -7.75
CA TRP A 185 8.05 -7.01 -7.62
C TRP A 185 7.13 -6.52 -8.76
N GLY A 186 7.63 -5.63 -9.63
CA GLY A 186 6.84 -5.06 -10.73
C GLY A 186 6.75 -5.93 -11.98
N VAL A 187 7.64 -6.92 -12.13
CA VAL A 187 8.08 -7.52 -13.41
C VAL A 187 6.95 -7.95 -14.36
N LEU A 188 5.78 -8.32 -13.85
CA LEU A 188 4.65 -8.75 -14.68
C LEU A 188 3.91 -7.61 -15.39
N LEU A 189 3.82 -6.43 -14.77
CA LEU A 189 3.07 -5.28 -15.29
C LEU A 189 3.93 -4.03 -15.52
N TYR A 190 5.07 -3.95 -14.83
CA TYR A 190 5.94 -2.79 -14.77
C TYR A 190 7.38 -3.22 -14.99
N SER A 191 8.05 -2.57 -15.94
CA SER A 191 9.47 -2.80 -16.26
C SER A 191 10.44 -2.07 -15.32
N ASP A 192 10.02 -0.93 -14.80
CA ASP A 192 10.93 0.06 -14.21
C ASP A 192 10.80 0.19 -12.68
N PHE A 193 9.64 -0.13 -12.13
CA PHE A 193 9.33 -0.05 -10.70
C PHE A 193 8.36 -1.16 -10.31
N GLY A 194 8.21 -1.43 -9.02
CA GLY A 194 7.25 -2.41 -8.52
C GLY A 194 6.38 -1.82 -7.41
N PRO A 195 5.08 -1.61 -7.66
CA PRO A 195 4.19 -1.04 -6.67
C PRO A 195 4.04 -1.93 -5.45
N ALA A 196 4.44 -1.41 -4.30
CA ALA A 196 4.29 -2.05 -3.01
C ALA A 196 3.63 -1.11 -2.01
N VAL A 197 3.04 -1.66 -0.96
CA VAL A 197 2.56 -0.91 0.21
C VAL A 197 3.24 -1.39 1.47
N ARG A 198 3.58 -0.48 2.39
CA ARG A 198 4.34 -0.76 3.61
C ARG A 198 3.68 -0.21 4.86
N TYR A 199 3.74 -0.98 5.94
CA TYR A 199 3.46 -0.54 7.31
C TYR A 199 4.46 -1.15 8.32
N GLY A 200 5.34 -0.30 8.87
CA GLY A 200 6.50 -0.77 9.65
C GLY A 200 7.39 -1.68 8.80
N ASP A 201 7.65 -2.89 9.31
CA ASP A 201 8.42 -3.92 8.59
C ASP A 201 7.58 -4.79 7.65
N ASP A 202 6.25 -4.62 7.63
CA ASP A 202 5.38 -5.36 6.70
C ASP A 202 5.33 -4.64 5.35
N ILE A 203 5.69 -5.35 4.28
CA ILE A 203 5.66 -4.85 2.92
C ILE A 203 4.90 -5.85 2.05
N ARG A 204 3.92 -5.36 1.31
CA ARG A 204 3.07 -6.17 0.43
C ARG A 204 3.26 -5.74 -1.01
N ASP A 205 3.49 -6.72 -1.88
CA ASP A 205 3.49 -6.56 -3.33
C ASP A 205 2.03 -6.43 -3.81
N VAL A 206 1.67 -5.28 -4.37
CA VAL A 206 0.28 -5.03 -4.81
C VAL A 206 -0.07 -5.85 -6.07
N VAL A 207 0.91 -6.11 -6.93
CA VAL A 207 0.71 -6.94 -8.13
C VAL A 207 0.49 -8.38 -7.73
N ALA A 208 1.32 -8.95 -6.85
CA ALA A 208 1.09 -10.30 -6.33
C ALA A 208 -0.21 -10.38 -5.52
N MET A 209 -0.60 -9.33 -4.80
CA MET A 209 -1.88 -9.31 -4.10
C MET A 209 -3.09 -9.31 -5.04
N SER A 210 -2.95 -8.74 -6.23
CA SER A 210 -3.97 -8.79 -7.28
C SER A 210 -4.26 -10.23 -7.72
N GLU A 211 -3.26 -11.12 -7.71
CA GLU A 211 -3.41 -12.55 -8.03
C GLU A 211 -4.42 -13.24 -7.09
N THR A 212 -4.52 -12.77 -5.85
CA THR A 212 -5.45 -13.31 -4.85
C THR A 212 -6.89 -13.22 -5.31
N LEU A 213 -7.25 -12.20 -6.08
CA LEU A 213 -8.60 -12.06 -6.63
C LEU A 213 -8.98 -13.25 -7.52
N PHE A 214 -8.03 -13.81 -8.26
CA PHE A 214 -8.27 -14.82 -9.29
C PHE A 214 -8.02 -16.26 -8.83
N ARG A 215 -7.58 -16.46 -7.59
CA ARG A 215 -7.35 -17.81 -7.05
C ARG A 215 -8.69 -18.49 -6.73
N LYS A 216 -8.80 -19.75 -7.14
CA LYS A 216 -10.02 -20.60 -7.10
C LYS A 216 -10.80 -20.63 -5.77
N ASN A 217 -10.18 -20.30 -4.64
CA ASN A 217 -10.80 -20.31 -3.30
C ASN A 217 -10.72 -18.97 -2.56
N TYR A 218 -10.25 -17.89 -3.19
CA TYR A 218 -10.02 -16.62 -2.52
C TYR A 218 -11.09 -15.60 -2.90
N GLY A 219 -11.08 -15.13 -4.15
CA GLY A 219 -12.04 -14.18 -4.67
C GLY A 219 -12.08 -12.83 -3.91
N PRO A 220 -13.11 -12.02 -4.16
CA PRO A 220 -13.26 -10.68 -3.58
C PRO A 220 -13.24 -10.67 -2.04
N ARG A 221 -13.86 -11.67 -1.39
CA ARG A 221 -13.94 -11.73 0.07
C ARG A 221 -12.58 -11.93 0.73
N MET A 222 -11.70 -12.73 0.14
CA MET A 222 -10.36 -12.90 0.69
C MET A 222 -9.48 -11.67 0.48
N VAL A 223 -9.67 -10.95 -0.63
CA VAL A 223 -8.99 -9.66 -0.83
C VAL A 223 -9.42 -8.65 0.25
N GLU A 224 -10.72 -8.57 0.55
CA GLU A 224 -11.25 -7.72 1.63
C GLU A 224 -10.72 -8.11 3.01
N TYR A 225 -10.64 -9.42 3.28
CA TYR A 225 -10.03 -9.94 4.50
C TYR A 225 -8.56 -9.50 4.61
N ASN A 226 -7.76 -9.69 3.55
CA ASN A 226 -6.35 -9.31 3.53
C ASN A 226 -6.16 -7.81 3.75
N MET A 227 -7.01 -6.95 3.19
CA MET A 227 -6.96 -5.50 3.43
C MET A 227 -7.24 -5.14 4.89
N THR A 228 -8.14 -5.86 5.54
CA THR A 228 -8.53 -5.61 6.93
C THR A 228 -7.46 -6.09 7.91
N ASP A 229 -6.86 -7.25 7.61
CA ASP A 229 -5.82 -7.87 8.43
C ASP A 229 -4.47 -7.12 8.37
N ALA A 230 -4.18 -6.47 7.25
CA ALA A 230 -2.88 -5.81 7.02
C ALA A 230 -2.62 -4.56 7.91
N GLY A 231 -3.62 -4.09 8.66
CA GLY A 231 -3.51 -2.91 9.52
C GLY A 231 -3.08 -3.19 10.97
N PRO A 232 -2.86 -2.13 11.77
CA PRO A 232 -2.61 -2.25 13.21
C PRO A 232 -3.69 -3.07 13.94
N GLN A 233 -4.91 -3.02 13.43
CA GLN A 233 -6.07 -3.74 13.96
C GLN A 233 -5.92 -5.27 13.85
N GLY A 234 -5.33 -5.79 12.76
CA GLY A 234 -5.08 -7.22 12.61
C GLY A 234 -4.01 -7.76 13.58
N ARG A 235 -3.01 -6.93 13.91
CA ARG A 235 -1.91 -7.30 14.82
C ARG A 235 -2.32 -7.49 16.28
N ASN A 236 -3.45 -6.93 16.71
CA ASN A 236 -3.94 -7.07 18.09
C ASN A 236 -4.83 -8.31 18.29
N SER A 237 -5.08 -9.10 17.23
CA SER A 237 -6.01 -10.24 17.22
C SER A 237 -5.34 -11.62 17.33
N THR A 238 -4.00 -11.67 17.38
CA THR A 238 -3.20 -12.90 17.57
C THR A 238 -2.56 -12.96 18.94
#